data_AF-A0A1F4CB60-F1
#
_entry.id   AF-A0A1F4CB60-F1
#
_cell.length_a   1.000
_cell.length_b   1.000
_cell.length_c   1.000
_cell.angle_alpha   90.00
_cell.angle_beta   90.00
_cell.angle_gamma   90.00
#
_symmetry.space_group_name_H-M   'P 1'
#
loop_
_entity.id
_entity.type
_entity.pdbx_description
1 polymer ?
#
loop_
_entity_poly.entity_id
_entity_poly.type
_entity_poly.pdbx_seq_one_letter_code
_entity_poly.pdbx_strand_id
1 'polypeptide(L)'
;MPPLWRQLTWWILAFPLVMIIAMAIQSVYLLNWVHVLSGVLWTGADLFMGFIIGPVLRALDLRTRTTVIAYLVPRTLLYFPIVALTAGTAGWTLATWLGFMDPDSPMYSWSLVSLGLVLIMTVIGLALLLPNNLRIWMELRRPSPDRERISRINRVNIWLAGAQGVMQVLMILIMAHFAF
;
A
#
# COMPACT_ATOMS: atom_id res chain seq x y z
N MET A 1 18.69 -9.80 -17.24
CA MET A 1 17.47 -9.13 -16.72
C MET A 1 17.40 -7.74 -17.37
N PRO A 2 16.24 -7.28 -17.87
CA PRO A 2 16.12 -5.96 -18.47
C PRO A 2 16.45 -4.85 -17.44
N PRO A 3 16.92 -3.67 -17.89
CA PRO A 3 17.32 -2.60 -16.98
C PRO A 3 16.13 -2.10 -16.14
N LEU A 4 16.39 -1.72 -14.88
CA LEU A 4 15.37 -1.41 -13.85
C LEU A 4 14.33 -0.41 -14.37
N TRP A 5 14.77 0.66 -15.06
CA TRP A 5 13.90 1.70 -15.62
C TRP A 5 12.87 1.20 -16.65
N ARG A 6 13.14 0.10 -17.36
CA ARG A 6 12.16 -0.55 -18.27
C ARG A 6 11.16 -1.44 -17.54
N GLN A 7 11.48 -1.86 -16.33
CA GLN A 7 10.59 -2.67 -15.48
C GLN A 7 9.73 -1.83 -14.55
N LEU A 8 10.10 -0.55 -14.38
CA LEU A 8 9.32 0.41 -13.62
C LEU A 8 8.00 0.70 -14.33
N THR A 9 6.91 0.61 -13.58
CA THR A 9 5.55 0.97 -14.00
C THR A 9 5.40 2.49 -14.08
N TRP A 10 6.12 3.16 -14.98
CA TRP A 10 6.16 4.63 -15.13
C TRP A 10 4.78 5.29 -15.25
N TRP A 11 3.79 4.58 -15.78
CA TRP A 11 2.40 5.03 -15.86
C TRP A 11 1.79 5.39 -14.49
N ILE A 12 2.33 4.85 -13.38
CA ILE A 12 1.89 5.19 -12.02
C ILE A 12 2.11 6.68 -11.69
N LEU A 13 3.03 7.36 -12.38
CA LEU A 13 3.27 8.79 -12.18
C LEU A 13 2.09 9.65 -12.66
N ALA A 14 1.17 9.08 -13.46
CA ALA A 14 -0.06 9.75 -13.84
C ALA A 14 -0.96 10.06 -12.64
N PHE A 15 -0.96 9.22 -11.59
CA PHE A 15 -1.78 9.41 -10.40
C PHE A 15 -1.46 10.71 -9.63
N PRO A 16 -0.22 10.93 -9.17
CA PRO A 16 0.12 12.18 -8.49
C PRO A 16 0.00 13.38 -9.42
N LEU A 17 0.27 13.23 -10.73
CA LEU A 17 0.08 14.31 -11.70
C LEU A 17 -1.39 14.74 -11.79
N VAL A 18 -2.32 13.79 -11.96
CA VAL A 18 -3.76 14.07 -12.01
C VAL A 18 -4.25 14.66 -10.69
N MET A 19 -3.76 14.16 -9.55
CA MET A 19 -4.07 14.72 -8.24
C MET A 19 -3.63 16.20 -8.14
N ILE A 20 -2.40 16.53 -8.54
CA ILE A 20 -1.89 17.90 -8.54
C ILE A 20 -2.72 18.80 -9.45
N ILE A 21 -3.07 18.32 -10.66
CA ILE A 21 -3.93 19.07 -11.59
C ILE A 21 -5.31 19.31 -10.98
N ALA A 22 -5.93 18.28 -10.40
CA ALA A 22 -7.23 18.38 -9.75
C ALA A 22 -7.21 19.39 -8.59
N MET A 23 -6.13 19.43 -7.81
CA MET A 23 -5.90 20.43 -6.76
C MET A 23 -5.76 21.84 -7.32
N ALA A 24 -4.97 22.00 -8.38
CA ALA A 24 -4.73 23.30 -9.01
C ALA A 24 -5.99 23.94 -9.60
N ILE A 25 -6.89 23.13 -10.17
CA ILE A 25 -8.17 23.61 -10.74
C ILE A 25 -9.35 23.46 -9.78
N GLN A 26 -9.11 23.04 -8.54
CA GLN A 26 -10.14 22.82 -7.52
C GLN A 26 -11.29 21.89 -7.96
N SER A 27 -10.97 20.85 -8.75
CA SER A 27 -11.97 19.90 -9.24
C SER A 27 -12.20 18.78 -8.23
N VAL A 28 -13.31 18.86 -7.51
CA VAL A 28 -13.78 17.78 -6.61
C VAL A 28 -13.95 16.47 -7.37
N TYR A 29 -14.50 16.52 -8.58
CA TYR A 29 -14.71 15.34 -9.42
C TYR A 29 -13.40 14.61 -9.74
N LEU A 30 -12.40 15.32 -10.27
CA LEU A 30 -11.12 14.70 -10.61
C LEU A 30 -10.37 14.22 -9.37
N LEU A 31 -10.43 14.99 -8.28
CA LEU A 31 -9.77 14.63 -7.03
C LEU A 31 -10.40 13.37 -6.42
N ASN A 32 -11.73 13.26 -6.43
CA ASN A 32 -12.44 12.06 -6.00
C ASN A 32 -12.13 10.88 -6.92
N TRP A 33 -12.13 11.09 -8.23
CA TRP A 33 -11.80 10.04 -9.21
C TRP A 33 -10.40 9.47 -8.97
N VAL A 34 -9.38 10.32 -8.83
CA VAL A 34 -8.00 9.85 -8.61
C VAL A 34 -7.83 9.24 -7.22
N HIS A 35 -8.53 9.76 -6.21
CA HIS A 35 -8.57 9.18 -4.87
C HIS A 35 -9.11 7.75 -4.89
N VAL A 36 -10.31 7.54 -5.45
CA VAL A 36 -10.95 6.22 -5.50
C VAL A 36 -10.14 5.26 -6.36
N LEU A 37 -9.68 5.68 -7.54
CA LEU A 37 -8.91 4.80 -8.42
C LEU A 37 -7.58 4.38 -7.79
N SER A 38 -6.84 5.32 -7.20
CA SER A 38 -5.58 4.99 -6.50
C SER A 38 -5.82 4.14 -5.26
N GLY A 39 -6.90 4.38 -4.51
CA GLY A 39 -7.31 3.58 -3.37
C GLY A 39 -7.64 2.14 -3.77
N VAL A 40 -8.45 1.94 -4.81
CA VAL A 40 -8.81 0.60 -5.33
C VAL A 40 -7.57 -0.13 -5.83
N LEU A 41 -6.66 0.55 -6.54
CA LEU A 41 -5.41 -0.03 -7.02
C LEU A 41 -4.49 -0.42 -5.86
N TRP A 42 -4.35 0.44 -4.86
CA TRP A 42 -3.56 0.16 -3.68
C TRP A 42 -4.11 -1.03 -2.89
N THR A 43 -5.35 -0.90 -2.40
CA THR A 43 -6.00 -1.90 -1.57
C THR A 43 -6.21 -3.20 -2.32
N GLY A 44 -6.67 -3.14 -3.57
CA GLY A 44 -6.86 -4.32 -4.42
C GLY A 44 -5.57 -5.08 -4.65
N ALA A 45 -4.45 -4.38 -4.92
CA ALA A 45 -3.16 -5.02 -5.06
C ALA A 45 -2.67 -5.66 -3.75
N ASP A 46 -2.82 -5.00 -2.60
CA ASP A 46 -2.44 -5.56 -1.29
C ASP A 46 -3.23 -6.85 -0.99
N LEU A 47 -4.55 -6.82 -1.18
CA LEU A 47 -5.41 -7.98 -0.95
C LEU A 47 -5.11 -9.12 -1.94
N PHE A 48 -4.93 -8.81 -3.22
CA PHE A 48 -4.57 -9.79 -4.24
C PHE A 48 -3.21 -10.43 -3.94
N MET A 49 -2.22 -9.62 -3.58
CA MET A 49 -0.88 -10.09 -3.22
C MET A 49 -0.90 -10.97 -1.97
N GLY A 50 -1.67 -10.59 -0.96
CA GLY A 50 -1.78 -11.33 0.30
C GLY A 50 -2.57 -12.64 0.16
N PHE A 51 -3.76 -12.57 -0.43
CA PHE A 51 -4.71 -13.70 -0.46
C PHE A 51 -4.54 -14.65 -1.64
N ILE A 52 -4.01 -14.18 -2.78
CA ILE A 52 -3.87 -15.02 -3.98
C ILE A 52 -2.40 -15.32 -4.23
N ILE A 53 -1.56 -14.31 -4.39
CA ILE A 53 -0.14 -14.52 -4.73
C ILE A 53 0.62 -15.16 -3.57
N GLY A 54 0.36 -14.77 -2.32
CA GLY A 54 1.00 -15.33 -1.13
C GLY A 54 0.87 -16.86 -1.03
N PRO A 55 -0.35 -17.45 -1.07
CA PRO A 55 -0.54 -18.89 -1.11
C PRO A 55 0.11 -19.57 -2.32
N VAL A 56 -0.01 -18.96 -3.52
CA VAL A 56 0.61 -19.50 -4.74
C VAL A 56 2.12 -19.61 -4.56
N LEU A 57 2.78 -18.54 -4.08
CA LEU A 57 4.21 -18.54 -3.82
C LEU A 57 4.60 -19.63 -2.81
N ARG A 58 3.80 -19.86 -1.77
CA ARG A 58 4.05 -20.90 -0.76
C ARG A 58 4.00 -22.32 -1.31
N ALA A 59 3.21 -22.57 -2.36
CA ALA A 59 3.11 -23.87 -3.01
C ALA A 59 4.25 -24.16 -4.00
N LEU A 60 4.91 -23.12 -4.51
CA LEU A 60 6.02 -23.26 -5.45
C LEU A 60 7.30 -23.76 -4.78
N ASP A 61 8.10 -24.53 -5.52
CA ASP A 61 9.48 -24.87 -5.16
C ASP A 61 10.35 -23.61 -5.02
N LEU A 62 11.47 -23.74 -4.31
CA LEU A 62 12.32 -22.61 -3.97
C LEU A 62 12.83 -21.84 -5.21
N ARG A 63 13.20 -22.56 -6.28
CA ARG A 63 13.79 -21.94 -7.48
C ARG A 63 12.73 -21.16 -8.26
N THR A 64 11.55 -21.74 -8.44
CA THR A 64 10.43 -21.07 -9.13
C THR A 64 9.94 -19.87 -8.32
N ARG A 65 9.78 -20.03 -7.00
CA ARG A 65 9.41 -18.94 -6.08
C ARG A 65 10.36 -17.75 -6.18
N THR A 66 11.67 -18.00 -6.10
CA THR A 66 12.68 -16.93 -6.21
C THR A 66 12.61 -16.23 -7.57
N THR A 67 12.37 -16.99 -8.65
CA THR A 67 12.23 -16.42 -10.00
C THR A 67 11.02 -15.50 -10.09
N VAL A 68 9.85 -15.92 -9.60
CA VAL A 68 8.63 -15.07 -9.60
C VAL A 68 8.86 -13.81 -8.78
N ILE A 69 9.41 -13.93 -7.57
CA ILE A 69 9.71 -12.79 -6.69
C ILE A 69 10.67 -11.80 -7.38
N ALA A 70 11.69 -12.28 -8.08
CA ALA A 70 12.66 -11.44 -8.78
C ALA A 70 12.03 -10.59 -9.90
N TYR A 71 10.96 -11.07 -10.53
CA TYR A 71 10.20 -10.28 -11.51
C TYR A 71 9.17 -9.35 -10.86
N LEU A 72 8.58 -9.76 -9.75
CA LEU A 72 7.50 -9.05 -9.10
C LEU A 72 7.99 -7.82 -8.32
N VAL A 73 9.04 -7.99 -7.52
CA VAL A 73 9.57 -6.94 -6.62
C VAL A 73 9.91 -5.63 -7.36
N PRO A 74 10.64 -5.65 -8.49
CA PRO A 74 10.96 -4.41 -9.21
C PRO A 74 9.72 -3.66 -9.73
N ARG A 75 8.66 -4.39 -10.10
CA ARG A 75 7.41 -3.82 -10.64
C ARG A 75 6.56 -3.21 -9.54
N THR A 76 6.61 -3.78 -8.34
CA THR A 76 5.82 -3.28 -7.20
C THR A 76 6.54 -2.20 -6.40
N LEU A 77 7.84 -2.02 -6.59
CA LEU A 77 8.69 -1.14 -5.77
C LEU A 77 8.21 0.32 -5.72
N LEU A 78 7.89 0.90 -6.88
CA LEU A 78 7.30 2.25 -6.93
C LEU A 78 5.78 2.25 -6.94
N TYR A 79 5.16 1.17 -7.37
CA TYR A 79 3.71 1.07 -7.49
C TYR A 79 3.05 1.40 -6.15
N PHE A 80 3.33 0.62 -5.10
CA PHE A 80 2.64 0.76 -3.81
C PHE A 80 2.80 2.14 -3.16
N PRO A 81 4.02 2.71 -3.02
CA PRO A 81 4.18 4.02 -2.41
C PRO A 81 3.45 5.13 -3.18
N ILE A 82 3.50 5.12 -4.51
CA ILE A 82 2.89 6.19 -5.32
C ILE A 82 1.37 6.15 -5.23
N VAL A 83 0.75 4.97 -5.36
CA VAL A 83 -0.72 4.86 -5.28
C VAL A 83 -1.21 5.12 -3.85
N ALA A 84 -0.50 4.65 -2.82
CA ALA A 84 -0.88 4.87 -1.43
C ALA A 84 -0.79 6.36 -1.03
N LEU A 85 0.30 7.04 -1.44
CA LEU A 85 0.45 8.48 -1.22
C LEU A 85 -0.64 9.26 -1.95
N THR A 86 -0.91 8.92 -3.21
CA THR A 86 -1.97 9.61 -3.97
C THR A 86 -3.33 9.41 -3.32
N ALA A 87 -3.68 8.18 -2.93
CA ALA A 87 -4.94 7.87 -2.28
C ALA A 87 -5.09 8.63 -0.96
N GLY A 88 -4.07 8.59 -0.10
CA GLY A 88 -4.09 9.26 1.20
C GLY A 88 -4.16 10.78 1.08
N THR A 89 -3.31 11.39 0.24
CA THR A 89 -3.29 12.84 0.04
C THR A 89 -4.57 13.35 -0.60
N ALA A 90 -5.05 12.71 -1.67
CA ALA A 90 -6.30 13.10 -2.31
C ALA A 90 -7.50 12.94 -1.35
N GLY A 91 -7.54 11.87 -0.55
CA GLY A 91 -8.61 11.62 0.43
C GLY A 91 -8.64 12.66 1.53
N TRP A 92 -7.49 13.02 2.11
CA TRP A 92 -7.39 14.10 3.10
C TRP A 92 -7.88 15.45 2.53
N THR A 93 -7.43 15.79 1.32
CA THR A 93 -7.84 17.04 0.68
C THR A 93 -9.34 17.04 0.39
N LEU A 94 -9.90 15.93 -0.09
CA LEU A 94 -11.32 15.78 -0.34
C LEU A 94 -12.14 15.93 0.94
N ALA A 95 -11.74 15.25 2.03
CA ALA A 95 -12.40 15.35 3.33
C ALA A 95 -12.39 16.80 3.87
N THR A 96 -11.29 17.53 3.63
CA THR A 96 -11.18 18.94 4.01
C THR A 96 -12.10 19.83 3.17
N TRP A 97 -12.12 19.65 1.85
CA TRP A 97 -12.94 20.46 0.94
C TRP A 97 -14.44 20.22 1.11
N LEU A 98 -14.83 19.01 1.49
CA LEU A 98 -16.24 18.64 1.74
C LEU A 98 -16.69 18.95 3.18
N GLY A 99 -15.83 19.53 4.04
CA GLY A 99 -16.17 19.83 5.44
C GLY A 99 -16.30 18.59 6.33
N PHE A 100 -15.80 17.42 5.89
CA PHE A 100 -15.80 16.20 6.71
C PHE A 100 -14.78 16.23 7.84
N MET A 101 -13.92 17.25 7.85
CA MET A 101 -12.95 17.52 8.93
C MET A 101 -13.46 18.55 9.94
N ASP A 102 -14.67 19.10 9.76
CA ASP A 102 -15.29 20.00 10.72
C ASP A 102 -15.89 19.20 11.89
N PRO A 103 -15.69 19.59 13.16
CA PRO A 103 -16.18 18.84 14.32
C PRO A 103 -17.70 18.63 14.35
N ASP A 104 -18.46 19.54 13.74
CA ASP A 104 -19.93 19.47 13.65
C ASP A 104 -20.41 18.53 12.54
N SER A 105 -19.50 18.05 11.67
CA SER A 105 -19.84 17.14 10.59
C SER A 105 -20.19 15.75 11.14
N PRO A 106 -21.31 15.14 10.72
CA PRO A 106 -21.61 13.74 11.05
C PRO A 106 -20.51 12.76 10.61
N MET A 107 -19.72 13.16 9.60
CA MET A 107 -18.64 12.35 9.04
C MET A 107 -17.31 12.53 9.77
N TYR A 108 -17.20 13.47 10.71
CA TYR A 108 -15.95 13.83 11.38
C TYR A 108 -15.25 12.64 12.03
N SER A 109 -16.00 11.85 12.80
CA SER A 109 -15.45 10.67 13.47
C SER A 109 -14.95 9.62 12.48
N TRP A 110 -15.66 9.41 11.37
CA TRP A 110 -15.26 8.49 10.31
C TRP A 110 -14.01 8.96 9.58
N SER A 111 -13.87 10.27 9.35
CA SER A 111 -12.67 10.87 8.78
C SER A 111 -11.46 10.65 9.68
N LEU A 112 -11.60 10.91 10.98
CA LEU A 112 -10.54 10.68 11.95
C LEU A 112 -10.12 9.20 12.04
N VAL A 113 -11.09 8.29 12.06
CA VAL A 113 -10.80 6.85 12.07
C VAL A 113 -10.07 6.43 10.80
N SER A 114 -10.50 6.91 9.63
CA SER A 114 -9.84 6.63 8.34
C SER A 114 -8.39 7.10 8.35
N LEU A 115 -8.15 8.33 8.80
CA LEU A 115 -6.80 8.90 8.86
C LEU A 115 -5.92 8.18 9.88
N GLY A 116 -6.49 7.80 11.02
CA GLY A 116 -5.81 6.97 12.02
C GLY A 116 -5.40 5.62 11.43
N LEU A 117 -6.29 4.95 10.69
CA LEU A 117 -5.98 3.67 10.03
C LEU A 117 -4.86 3.83 8.98
N VAL A 118 -4.95 4.84 8.11
CA VAL A 118 -3.89 5.10 7.11
C VAL A 118 -2.55 5.37 7.80
N LEU A 119 -2.53 6.14 8.89
CA LEU A 119 -1.32 6.41 9.66
C LEU A 119 -0.74 5.13 10.28
N ILE A 120 -1.56 4.32 10.93
CA ILE A 120 -1.14 3.04 11.53
C ILE A 120 -0.56 2.12 10.46
N MET A 121 -1.24 1.99 9.33
CA MET A 121 -0.78 1.19 8.20
C MET A 121 0.55 1.71 7.63
N THR A 122 0.71 3.03 7.54
CA THR A 122 1.95 3.66 7.09
C THR A 122 3.11 3.34 8.06
N VAL A 123 2.87 3.41 9.37
CA VAL A 123 3.85 3.04 10.40
C VAL A 123 4.21 1.56 10.30
N ILE A 124 3.23 0.67 10.14
CA ILE A 124 3.50 -0.77 9.96
C ILE A 124 4.34 -1.02 8.71
N GLY A 125 3.99 -0.40 7.58
CA GLY A 125 4.71 -0.54 6.32
C GLY A 125 6.16 -0.03 6.41
N LEU A 126 6.35 1.20 6.86
CA LEU A 126 7.63 1.89 6.82
C LEU A 126 8.53 1.63 8.04
N ALA A 127 7.97 1.55 9.25
CA ALA A 127 8.76 1.43 10.47
C ALA A 127 8.95 -0.03 10.92
N LEU A 128 8.09 -0.96 10.50
CA LEU A 128 8.16 -2.37 10.91
C LEU A 128 8.53 -3.29 9.75
N LEU A 129 7.70 -3.34 8.70
CA LEU A 129 7.88 -4.27 7.57
C LEU A 129 9.14 -3.97 6.77
N LEU A 130 9.37 -2.72 6.37
CA LEU A 130 10.53 -2.34 5.57
C LEU A 130 11.86 -2.62 6.30
N PRO A 131 12.07 -2.23 7.58
CA PRO A 131 13.29 -2.54 8.31
C PRO A 131 13.48 -4.04 8.52
N ASN A 132 12.41 -4.79 8.76
CA ASN A 132 12.48 -6.25 8.87
C ASN A 132 12.89 -6.91 7.56
N ASN A 133 12.34 -6.46 6.43
CA ASN A 133 12.73 -6.94 5.10
C ASN A 133 14.19 -6.60 4.79
N LEU A 134 14.66 -5.41 5.16
CA LEU A 134 16.05 -5.03 5.01
C LEU A 134 16.97 -5.90 5.88
N ARG A 135 16.60 -6.18 7.13
CA ARG A 135 17.33 -7.10 8.02
C ARG A 135 17.44 -8.50 7.43
N ILE A 136 16.35 -9.04 6.90
CA ILE A 136 16.34 -10.36 6.22
C ILE A 136 17.27 -10.34 5.00
N TRP A 137 17.17 -9.29 4.16
CA TRP A 137 18.00 -9.16 2.97
C TRP A 137 19.50 -9.04 3.31
N MET A 138 19.84 -8.29 4.37
CA MET A 138 21.23 -8.18 4.86
C MET A 138 21.74 -9.52 5.39
N GLU A 139 20.91 -10.29 6.11
CA GLU A 139 21.28 -11.61 6.62
C GLU A 139 21.53 -12.61 5.49
N LEU A 140 20.69 -12.59 4.45
CA LEU A 140 20.84 -13.45 3.26
C LEU A 140 22.12 -13.17 2.45
N ARG A 141 22.72 -11.98 2.59
CA ARG A 141 23.99 -11.63 1.94
C ARG A 141 25.23 -12.09 2.69
N ARG A 142 25.09 -12.64 3.91
CA ARG A 142 26.22 -13.12 4.70
C ARG A 142 26.76 -14.46 4.17
N PRO A 143 28.05 -14.77 4.39
CA PRO A 143 28.65 -16.04 3.97
C PRO A 143 27.95 -17.27 4.56
N SER A 144 27.44 -17.15 5.78
CA SER A 144 26.67 -18.18 6.50
C SER A 144 25.37 -17.58 7.07
N PRO A 145 24.27 -17.55 6.30
CA PRO A 145 23.00 -16.96 6.75
C PRO A 145 22.37 -17.73 7.92
N ASP A 146 21.97 -17.01 8.98
CA ASP A 146 21.20 -17.58 10.08
C ASP A 146 19.72 -17.77 9.70
N ARG A 147 19.35 -19.04 9.47
CA ARG A 147 17.98 -19.43 9.08
C ARG A 147 16.96 -19.22 10.20
N GLU A 148 17.36 -19.35 11.46
CA GLU A 148 16.44 -19.20 12.59
C GLU A 148 16.05 -17.73 12.75
N ARG A 149 17.03 -16.82 12.65
CA ARG A 149 16.80 -15.37 12.66
C ARG A 149 15.87 -14.93 11.54
N ILE A 150 16.11 -15.41 10.31
CA ILE A 150 15.26 -15.10 9.14
C ILE A 150 13.83 -15.59 9.39
N SER A 151 13.66 -16.82 9.86
CA SER A 151 12.34 -17.41 10.14
C SER A 151 11.56 -16.62 11.21
N ARG A 152 12.24 -16.19 12.28
CA ARG A 152 11.64 -15.41 13.37
C ARG A 152 11.13 -14.05 12.90
N ILE A 153 11.96 -13.31 12.15
CA ILE A 153 11.57 -12.00 11.59
C ILE A 153 10.44 -12.18 10.57
N ASN A 154 10.53 -13.20 9.72
CA ASN A 154 9.52 -13.47 8.70
C ASN A 154 8.14 -13.80 9.31
N ARG A 155 8.09 -14.51 10.45
CA ARG A 155 6.84 -14.78 11.17
C ARG A 155 6.14 -13.50 11.62
N VAL A 156 6.91 -12.54 12.13
CA VAL A 156 6.38 -11.21 12.51
C VAL A 156 5.85 -10.48 11.27
N ASN A 157 6.59 -10.50 10.17
CA ASN A 157 6.15 -9.85 8.93
C ASN A 157 4.85 -10.44 8.38
N ILE A 158 4.66 -11.76 8.46
CA ILE A 158 3.40 -12.41 8.05
C ILE A 158 2.23 -11.91 8.89
N TRP A 159 2.42 -11.79 10.21
CA TRP A 159 1.36 -11.31 11.10
C TRP A 159 1.04 -9.83 10.85
N LEU A 160 2.07 -8.99 10.70
CA LEU A 160 1.91 -7.57 10.35
C LEU A 160 1.21 -7.37 9.00
N ALA A 161 1.55 -8.18 7.99
CA ALA A 161 0.89 -8.15 6.69
C ALA A 161 -0.59 -8.58 6.80
N GLY A 162 -0.89 -9.60 7.61
CA GLY A 162 -2.27 -10.00 7.90
C GLY A 162 -3.08 -8.90 8.58
N ALA A 163 -2.48 -8.23 9.57
CA ALA A 163 -3.09 -7.08 10.23
C ALA A 163 -3.36 -5.93 9.24
N GLN A 164 -2.40 -5.62 8.36
CA GLN A 164 -2.63 -4.64 7.28
C GLN A 164 -3.79 -5.03 6.38
N GLY A 165 -3.91 -6.30 5.99
CA GLY A 165 -5.03 -6.78 5.19
C GLY A 165 -6.39 -6.56 5.85
N VAL A 166 -6.50 -6.76 7.17
CA VAL A 166 -7.73 -6.46 7.92
C VAL A 166 -8.03 -4.97 7.90
N MET A 167 -7.03 -4.11 8.15
CA MET A 167 -7.22 -2.66 8.11
C MET A 167 -7.60 -2.15 6.71
N GLN A 168 -7.08 -2.77 5.65
CA GLN A 168 -7.50 -2.50 4.27
C GLN A 168 -8.98 -2.80 4.03
N VAL A 169 -9.49 -3.92 4.56
CA VAL A 169 -10.93 -4.26 4.48
C VAL A 169 -11.78 -3.27 5.28
N LEU A 170 -11.33 -2.90 6.50
CA LEU A 170 -12.01 -1.87 7.29
C LEU A 170 -12.04 -0.53 6.56
N MET A 171 -10.95 -0.16 5.88
CA MET A 171 -10.90 1.06 5.08
C MET A 171 -11.96 1.06 3.97
N ILE A 172 -12.13 -0.07 3.25
CA ILE A 172 -13.18 -0.19 2.22
C ILE A 172 -14.57 0.05 2.82
N LEU A 173 -14.86 -0.53 3.99
CA LEU A 173 -16.16 -0.37 4.65
C LEU A 173 -16.40 1.09 5.05
N ILE A 174 -15.38 1.77 5.54
CA ILE A 174 -15.48 3.19 5.90
C ILE A 174 -15.66 4.05 4.63
N MET A 175 -14.92 3.79 3.56
CA MET A 175 -15.08 4.50 2.29
C MET A 175 -16.48 4.31 1.69
N ALA A 176 -17.07 3.12 1.83
CA ALA A 176 -18.45 2.87 1.43
C ALA A 176 -19.47 3.70 2.23
N HIS A 177 -19.14 4.06 3.48
CA HIS A 177 -19.98 4.95 4.29
C HIS A 177 -19.94 6.41 3.82
N PHE A 178 -18.85 6.87 3.20
CA PHE A 178 -18.77 8.22 2.63
C PHE A 178 -19.50 8.36 1.29
N ALA A 179 -19.72 7.24 0.59
CA ALA A 179 -20.40 7.22 -0.69
C ALA A 179 -21.93 7.27 -0.48
N PHE A 180 -22.49 8.48 -0.52
CA PHE A 180 -23.93 8.74 -0.66
C PHE A 180 -24.20 9.48 -1.97
#